data_AF-A0A0Q3QIW0-F1
#
_entry.id   AF-A0A0Q3QIW0-F1
#
_cell.length_a   1.000
_cell.length_b   1.000
_cell.length_c   1.000
_cell.angle_alpha   90.00
_cell.angle_beta   90.00
_cell.angle_gamma   90.00
#
_symmetry.space_group_name_H-M   'P 1'
#
loop_
_entity.id
_entity.type
_entity.pdbx_description
1 polymer ?
#
loop_
_entity_poly.entity_id
_entity_poly.type
_entity_poly.pdbx_seq_one_letter_code
_entity_poly.pdbx_strand_id
1 'polypeptide(L)'
;MNETPIRTNFTQKTLQKLPQVLTLYNDYHQSVQTIAKALKMSPMTVSNLLKQYSNGLRPSKIEYVNKVDRLGKEIEIMYYDQLMSTRQIAKKLGVEPNFVIDYLNKFSKGTRDIKEACQLRTNDEYRRKLREKQLGELNNSVKLTEEKVQKIRLEYEKMLEIGYTKTLAQYYLANKYNVKRPTISDVVLRKTWKHI
;
A
#
# COMPACT_ATOMS: atom_id res chain seq x y z
N MET A 1 11.41 25.96 8.58
CA MET A 1 11.95 27.29 8.96
C MET A 1 11.32 28.29 8.01
N ASN A 2 10.46 29.18 8.52
CA ASN A 2 9.84 30.22 7.70
C ASN A 2 10.87 31.35 7.55
N GLU A 3 11.56 31.39 6.41
CA GLU A 3 12.41 32.53 6.07
C GLU A 3 11.54 33.79 6.00
N THR A 4 11.84 34.79 6.82
CA THR A 4 11.23 36.12 6.74
C THR A 4 11.39 36.67 5.32
N PRO A 5 10.31 37.10 4.64
CA PRO A 5 10.40 37.57 3.28
C PRO A 5 11.28 38.82 3.23
N ILE A 6 12.40 38.73 2.51
CA ILE A 6 13.27 39.86 2.23
C ILE A 6 12.46 40.85 1.38
N ARG A 7 11.95 41.92 2.00
CA ARG A 7 11.27 43.00 1.27
C ARG A 7 12.31 43.86 0.57
N THR A 8 12.75 43.43 -0.61
CA THR A 8 13.56 44.27 -1.50
C THR A 8 12.67 45.25 -2.24
N ASN A 9 12.95 46.55 -2.09
CA ASN A 9 12.32 47.58 -2.92
C ASN A 9 12.94 47.54 -4.32
N PHE A 10 12.20 47.03 -5.29
CA PHE A 10 12.62 47.00 -6.70
C PHE A 10 12.28 48.31 -7.41
N THR A 11 13.16 48.77 -8.29
CA THR A 11 12.86 49.93 -9.14
C THR A 11 11.72 49.62 -10.12
N GLN A 12 10.96 50.62 -10.54
CA GLN A 12 9.86 50.45 -11.51
C GLN A 12 10.36 49.82 -12.83
N LYS A 13 11.56 50.20 -13.28
CA LYS A 13 12.23 49.62 -14.46
C LYS A 13 12.55 48.13 -14.29
N THR A 14 12.85 47.70 -13.07
CA THR A 14 13.07 46.28 -12.72
C THR A 14 11.76 45.50 -12.75
N LEU A 15 10.69 46.08 -12.20
CA LEU A 15 9.36 45.44 -12.17
C LEU A 15 8.75 45.28 -13.56
N GLN A 16 9.02 46.20 -14.49
CA GLN A 16 8.60 46.07 -15.90
C GLN A 16 9.16 44.80 -16.59
N LYS A 17 10.30 44.29 -16.13
CA LYS A 17 10.93 43.08 -16.67
C LYS A 17 10.48 41.80 -15.96
N LEU A 18 9.70 41.90 -14.88
CA LEU A 18 9.26 40.74 -14.09
C LEU A 18 8.51 39.69 -14.93
N PRO A 19 7.57 40.04 -15.84
CA PRO A 19 6.89 39.03 -16.65
C PRO A 19 7.87 38.20 -17.49
N GLN A 20 8.86 38.85 -18.09
CA GLN A 20 9.89 38.17 -18.89
C GLN A 20 10.79 37.28 -18.03
N VAL A 21 11.15 37.72 -16.81
CA VAL A 21 11.90 36.89 -15.86
C VAL A 21 11.12 35.61 -15.51
N LEU A 22 9.82 35.73 -15.20
CA LEU A 22 8.98 34.59 -14.85
C LEU A 22 8.82 33.62 -16.01
N THR A 23 8.55 34.12 -17.22
CA THR A 23 8.43 33.29 -18.43
C THR A 23 9.73 32.54 -18.73
N LEU A 24 10.88 33.23 -18.75
CA LEU A 24 12.17 32.57 -19.03
C LEU A 24 12.54 31.53 -17.96
N TYR A 25 12.10 31.73 -16.72
CA TYR A 25 12.42 30.85 -15.60
C TYR A 25 11.50 29.63 -15.49
N ASN A 26 10.18 29.85 -15.57
CA ASN A 26 9.18 28.80 -15.38
C ASN A 26 8.93 28.01 -16.66
N ASP A 27 8.81 28.70 -17.80
CA ASP A 27 8.38 28.08 -19.06
C ASP A 27 9.57 27.57 -19.87
N TYR A 28 10.63 28.38 -19.97
CA TYR A 28 11.84 28.03 -20.74
C TYR A 28 12.96 27.42 -19.89
N HIS A 29 12.73 27.23 -18.61
CA HIS A 29 13.64 26.62 -17.67
C HIS A 29 15.07 27.22 -17.60
N GLN A 30 15.29 28.48 -17.97
CA GLN A 30 16.62 29.08 -18.01
C GLN A 30 17.23 29.34 -16.61
N SER A 31 18.55 29.26 -16.48
CA SER A 31 19.24 29.56 -15.22
C SER A 31 19.19 31.04 -14.88
N VAL A 32 19.34 31.37 -13.58
CA VAL A 32 19.38 32.77 -13.11
C VAL A 32 20.49 33.55 -13.82
N GLN A 33 21.65 32.94 -14.06
CA GLN A 33 22.76 33.57 -14.77
C GLN A 33 22.41 33.87 -16.24
N THR A 34 21.74 32.95 -16.94
CA THR A 34 21.34 33.14 -18.33
C THR A 34 20.29 34.24 -18.46
N ILE A 35 19.29 34.26 -17.58
CA ILE A 35 18.25 35.29 -17.54
C ILE A 35 18.85 36.66 -17.23
N ALA A 36 19.75 36.73 -16.23
CA ALA A 36 20.45 37.95 -15.86
C ALA A 36 21.25 38.53 -17.03
N LYS A 37 21.97 37.67 -17.77
CA LYS A 37 22.71 38.06 -18.98
C LYS A 37 21.77 38.55 -20.08
N ALA A 38 20.68 37.85 -20.35
CA ALA A 38 19.72 38.19 -21.40
C ALA A 38 19.02 39.54 -21.14
N LEU A 39 18.61 39.79 -19.90
CA LEU A 39 17.84 40.98 -19.53
C LEU A 39 18.72 42.15 -19.07
N LYS A 40 20.04 41.99 -19.09
CA LYS A 40 21.03 42.98 -18.58
C LYS A 40 20.72 43.39 -17.14
N MET A 41 20.59 42.40 -16.26
CA MET A 41 20.29 42.56 -14.83
C MET A 41 21.34 41.83 -13.99
N SER A 42 21.47 42.19 -12.70
CA SER A 42 22.33 41.43 -11.80
C SER A 42 21.68 40.07 -11.48
N PRO A 43 22.46 38.98 -11.37
CA PRO A 43 21.94 37.68 -10.95
C PRO A 43 21.23 37.73 -9.59
N MET A 44 21.71 38.57 -8.67
CA MET A 44 21.09 38.78 -7.36
C MET A 44 19.71 39.42 -7.49
N THR A 45 19.54 40.39 -8.39
CA THR A 45 18.25 41.03 -8.65
C THR A 45 17.25 40.03 -9.22
N VAL A 46 17.66 39.20 -10.18
CA VAL A 46 16.80 38.14 -10.74
C VAL A 46 16.43 37.11 -9.66
N SER A 47 17.40 36.69 -8.84
CA SER A 47 17.18 35.78 -7.72
C SER A 47 16.15 36.33 -6.72
N ASN A 48 16.30 37.59 -6.31
CA ASN A 48 15.37 38.22 -5.37
C ASN A 48 13.97 38.39 -5.97
N LEU A 49 13.86 38.73 -7.28
CA LEU A 49 12.57 38.79 -7.96
C LEU A 49 11.86 37.43 -7.95
N LEU A 50 12.57 36.34 -8.25
CA LEU A 50 12.02 34.99 -8.21
C LEU A 50 11.63 34.59 -6.78
N LYS A 51 12.47 34.86 -5.78
CA LYS A 51 12.13 34.60 -4.38
C LYS A 51 10.87 35.34 -3.90
N GLN A 52 10.66 36.56 -4.37
CA GLN A 52 9.55 37.41 -3.93
C GLN A 52 8.26 37.20 -4.74
N TYR A 53 8.36 36.87 -6.04
CA TYR A 53 7.21 36.85 -6.96
C TYR A 53 6.98 35.50 -7.68
N SER A 54 7.84 34.49 -7.47
CA SER A 54 7.59 33.10 -7.88
C SER A 54 7.50 32.18 -6.67
N ASN A 55 7.32 30.87 -6.89
CA ASN A 55 7.34 29.85 -5.82
C ASN A 55 8.76 29.60 -5.24
N GLY A 56 9.63 30.63 -5.26
CA GLY A 56 11.03 30.52 -4.86
C GLY A 56 11.97 30.07 -5.99
N LEU A 57 13.24 29.87 -5.64
CA LEU A 57 14.24 29.33 -6.55
C LEU A 57 14.08 27.81 -6.66
N ARG A 58 14.13 27.32 -7.90
CA ARG A 58 14.32 25.90 -8.22
C ARG A 58 15.58 25.40 -7.50
N PRO A 59 15.50 24.25 -6.80
CA PRO A 59 16.64 23.67 -6.12
C PRO A 59 17.76 23.39 -7.14
N SER A 60 19.00 23.54 -6.69
CA SER A 60 20.13 23.20 -7.56
C SER A 60 20.10 21.71 -7.90
N LYS A 61 20.68 21.32 -9.04
CA LYS A 61 20.78 19.91 -9.43
C LYS A 61 21.43 19.05 -8.33
N ILE A 62 22.44 19.59 -7.65
CA ILE A 62 23.15 18.92 -6.56
C ILE A 62 22.25 18.75 -5.33
N GLU A 63 21.51 19.79 -4.96
CA GLU A 63 20.59 19.76 -3.82
C GLU A 63 19.43 18.78 -4.05
N TYR A 64 18.89 18.73 -5.27
CA TYR A 64 17.90 17.73 -5.66
C TYR A 64 18.46 16.31 -5.55
N VAL A 65 19.66 16.07 -6.08
CA VAL A 65 20.33 14.76 -6.00
C VAL A 65 20.55 14.34 -4.55
N ASN A 66 21.03 15.24 -3.69
CA ASN A 66 21.23 14.96 -2.27
C ASN A 66 19.92 14.66 -1.53
N LYS A 67 18.83 15.37 -1.86
CA LYS A 67 17.51 15.11 -1.29
C LYS A 67 16.98 13.73 -1.70
N VAL A 68 17.16 13.36 -2.97
CA VAL A 68 16.77 12.05 -3.50
C VAL A 68 17.60 10.94 -2.87
N ASP A 69 18.92 11.12 -2.70
CA ASP A 69 19.79 10.12 -2.07
C ASP A 69 19.43 9.87 -0.60
N ARG A 70 19.13 10.93 0.15
CA ARG A 70 18.66 10.82 1.55
C ARG A 70 17.32 10.09 1.63
N LEU A 71 16.36 10.49 0.81
CA LEU A 71 15.03 9.86 0.76
C LEU A 71 15.14 8.39 0.39
N GLY A 72 16.05 8.07 -0.53
CA GLY A 72 16.34 6.71 -0.97
C GLY A 72 16.84 5.81 0.14
N LYS A 73 17.87 6.25 0.88
CA LYS A 73 18.38 5.50 2.05
C LYS A 73 17.31 5.30 3.12
N GLU A 74 16.46 6.30 3.34
CA GLU A 74 15.35 6.18 4.29
C GLU A 74 14.31 5.13 3.84
N ILE A 75 14.00 5.08 2.54
CA ILE A 75 13.15 4.03 1.95
C ILE A 75 13.75 2.65 2.20
N GLU A 76 15.05 2.46 1.97
CA GLU A 76 15.71 1.17 2.16
C GLU A 76 15.67 0.70 3.61
N ILE A 77 16.00 1.59 4.57
CA ILE A 77 15.96 1.28 6.00
C ILE A 77 14.54 0.91 6.45
N MET A 78 13.54 1.73 6.08
CA MET A 78 12.15 1.42 6.45
C MET A 78 11.66 0.13 5.80
N TYR A 79 12.10 -0.14 4.57
CA TYR A 79 11.76 -1.37 3.89
C TYR A 79 12.50 -2.53 4.56
N TYR A 80 13.79 -2.74 4.28
CA TYR A 80 14.51 -3.95 4.65
C TYR A 80 14.70 -4.15 6.16
N ASP A 81 14.96 -3.08 6.92
CA ASP A 81 15.29 -3.22 8.35
C ASP A 81 14.04 -3.15 9.23
N GLN A 82 13.12 -2.22 8.93
CA GLN A 82 11.88 -2.05 9.71
C GLN A 82 10.73 -2.92 9.20
N LEU A 83 10.94 -3.68 8.12
CA LEU A 83 9.97 -4.60 7.54
C LEU A 83 8.62 -3.93 7.17
N MET A 84 8.63 -2.63 6.87
CA MET A 84 7.42 -1.90 6.49
C MET A 84 6.99 -2.25 5.06
N SER A 85 5.69 -2.22 4.81
CA SER A 85 5.14 -2.30 3.45
C SER A 85 5.35 -0.99 2.69
N THR A 86 5.44 -1.06 1.35
CA THR A 86 5.60 0.12 0.48
C THR A 86 4.53 1.18 0.73
N ARG A 87 3.28 0.78 1.03
CA ARG A 87 2.19 1.69 1.39
C ARG A 87 2.41 2.41 2.72
N GLN A 88 2.93 1.70 3.74
CA GLN A 88 3.22 2.33 5.03
C GLN A 88 4.36 3.33 4.90
N ILE A 89 5.41 2.99 4.14
CA ILE A 89 6.54 3.88 3.84
C ILE A 89 6.05 5.13 3.10
N ALA A 90 5.27 4.94 2.03
CA ALA A 90 4.70 6.01 1.24
C ALA A 90 3.87 7.00 2.09
N LYS A 91 3.01 6.46 2.97
CA LYS A 91 2.24 7.28 3.91
C LYS A 91 3.13 8.05 4.89
N LYS A 92 4.21 7.43 5.39
CA LYS A 92 5.14 8.05 6.35
C LYS A 92 5.98 9.16 5.70
N LEU A 93 6.37 8.99 4.45
CA LEU A 93 7.19 9.94 3.69
C LEU A 93 6.35 10.97 2.92
N GLY A 94 5.03 10.84 2.87
CA GLY A 94 4.15 11.73 2.12
C GLY A 94 4.32 11.61 0.60
N VAL A 95 4.66 10.42 0.10
CA VAL A 95 4.87 10.13 -1.33
C VAL A 95 3.89 9.08 -1.82
N GLU A 96 3.81 8.88 -3.14
CA GLU A 96 2.98 7.80 -3.69
C GLU A 96 3.62 6.41 -3.49
N PRO A 97 2.81 5.36 -3.26
CA PRO A 97 3.31 3.99 -3.17
C PRO A 97 4.08 3.51 -4.41
N ASN A 98 3.68 3.94 -5.60
CA ASN A 98 4.36 3.57 -6.85
C ASN A 98 5.78 4.14 -6.90
N PHE A 99 5.98 5.37 -6.41
CA PHE A 99 7.32 5.94 -6.31
C PHE A 99 8.26 5.07 -5.46
N VAL A 100 7.78 4.54 -4.34
CA VAL A 100 8.57 3.65 -3.47
C VAL A 100 8.92 2.34 -4.19
N ILE A 101 7.96 1.76 -4.94
CA ILE A 101 8.17 0.53 -5.72
C ILE A 101 9.21 0.78 -6.82
N ASP A 102 9.03 1.85 -7.59
CA ASP A 102 9.93 2.22 -8.68
C ASP A 102 11.34 2.48 -8.15
N TYR A 103 11.44 3.15 -7.00
CA TYR A 103 12.72 3.40 -6.35
C TYR A 103 13.42 2.08 -5.95
N LEU A 104 12.72 1.20 -5.22
CA LEU A 104 13.29 -0.07 -4.77
C LEU A 104 13.74 -0.96 -5.94
N ASN A 105 12.97 -1.00 -7.02
CA ASN A 105 13.29 -1.80 -8.20
C ASN A 105 14.43 -1.22 -9.04
N LYS A 106 14.56 0.11 -9.10
CA LYS A 106 15.56 0.77 -9.93
C LYS A 106 16.89 1.00 -9.22
N PHE A 107 16.86 1.24 -7.92
CA PHE A 107 18.03 1.71 -7.16
C PHE A 107 18.43 0.81 -5.99
N SER A 108 17.65 -0.23 -5.68
CA SER A 108 17.91 -1.14 -4.56
C SER A 108 17.84 -2.62 -4.97
N LYS A 109 17.64 -3.53 -4.01
CA LYS A 109 17.54 -4.99 -4.24
C LYS A 109 16.18 -5.43 -4.81
N GLY A 110 15.27 -4.49 -5.09
CA GLY A 110 13.91 -4.77 -5.56
C GLY A 110 12.91 -5.05 -4.44
N THR A 111 11.65 -5.19 -4.82
CA THR A 111 10.57 -5.54 -3.88
C THR A 111 10.64 -7.01 -3.46
N ARG A 112 10.26 -7.28 -2.21
CA ARG A 112 10.08 -8.63 -1.65
C ARG A 112 9.15 -9.49 -2.49
N ASP A 113 9.37 -10.80 -2.41
CA ASP A 113 8.42 -11.78 -2.92
C ASP A 113 7.07 -11.68 -2.19
N ILE A 114 6.01 -12.08 -2.91
CA ILE A 114 4.64 -12.07 -2.39
C ILE A 114 4.52 -12.93 -1.13
N LYS A 115 5.21 -14.07 -1.05
CA LYS A 115 5.14 -14.95 0.14
C LYS A 115 5.73 -14.28 1.37
N GLU A 116 6.90 -13.65 1.23
CA GLU A 116 7.57 -12.92 2.31
C GLU A 116 6.69 -11.74 2.78
N ALA A 117 6.16 -10.95 1.85
CA ALA A 117 5.27 -9.84 2.17
C ALA A 117 4.00 -10.30 2.91
N CYS A 118 3.43 -11.45 2.54
CA CYS A 118 2.27 -12.03 3.22
C CYS A 118 2.60 -12.51 4.64
N GLN A 119 3.79 -13.10 4.84
CA GLN A 119 4.23 -13.55 6.15
C GLN A 119 4.38 -12.38 7.12
N LEU A 120 5.02 -11.28 6.70
CA LEU A 120 5.20 -10.08 7.53
C LEU A 120 3.87 -9.43 7.94
N ARG A 121 2.85 -9.50 7.08
CA ARG A 121 1.52 -8.97 7.39
C ARG A 121 0.72 -9.87 8.35
N THR A 122 1.05 -11.16 8.40
CA THR A 122 0.27 -12.15 9.15
C THR A 122 0.93 -12.44 10.49
N ASN A 123 0.53 -11.71 11.53
CA ASN A 123 0.89 -12.06 12.90
C ASN A 123 0.05 -13.25 13.41
N ASP A 124 0.57 -13.98 14.41
CA ASP A 124 -0.12 -15.17 14.93
C ASP A 124 -1.44 -14.85 15.61
N GLU A 125 -1.56 -13.66 16.20
CA GLU A 125 -2.80 -13.17 16.79
C GLU A 125 -3.91 -12.99 15.73
N TYR A 126 -3.58 -12.39 14.59
CA TYR A 126 -4.48 -12.22 13.44
C TYR A 126 -4.86 -13.56 12.86
N ARG A 127 -3.90 -14.48 12.70
CA ARG A 127 -4.19 -15.84 12.25
C ARG A 127 -5.15 -16.55 13.21
N ARG A 128 -4.98 -16.37 14.52
CA ARG A 128 -5.89 -16.92 15.54
C ARG A 128 -7.29 -16.32 15.42
N LYS A 129 -7.41 -14.98 15.40
CA LYS A 129 -8.70 -14.29 15.23
C LYS A 129 -9.41 -14.69 13.95
N LEU A 130 -8.66 -14.89 12.86
CA LEU A 130 -9.22 -15.33 11.59
C LEU A 130 -9.75 -16.77 11.67
N ARG A 131 -8.99 -17.68 12.30
CA ARG A 131 -9.46 -19.07 12.53
C ARG A 131 -10.71 -19.10 13.40
N GLU A 132 -10.77 -18.32 14.46
CA GLU A 132 -11.94 -18.22 15.35
C GLU A 132 -13.18 -17.74 14.58
N LYS A 133 -13.04 -16.70 13.75
CA LYS A 133 -14.13 -16.21 12.90
C LYS A 133 -14.58 -17.18 11.81
N GLN A 134 -13.70 -18.10 11.41
CA GLN A 134 -13.99 -19.11 10.38
C GLN A 134 -14.41 -20.46 10.97
N LEU A 135 -14.60 -20.55 12.29
CA LEU A 135 -14.94 -21.78 12.97
C LEU A 135 -16.46 -22.06 12.89
N GLY A 136 -16.81 -23.17 12.25
CA GLY A 136 -18.19 -23.67 12.25
C GLY A 136 -19.21 -22.70 11.65
N GLU A 137 -20.23 -22.37 12.45
CA GLU A 137 -21.33 -21.47 12.04
C GLU A 137 -20.89 -20.02 11.87
N LEU A 138 -19.79 -19.62 12.52
CA LEU A 138 -19.28 -18.26 12.42
C LEU A 138 -18.77 -17.94 11.01
N ASN A 139 -18.49 -18.98 10.22
CA ASN A 139 -18.07 -18.82 8.85
C ASN A 139 -19.26 -18.44 7.96
N ASN A 140 -19.21 -17.23 7.41
CA ASN A 140 -20.23 -16.65 6.54
C ASN A 140 -20.55 -17.47 5.28
N SER A 141 -19.67 -18.38 4.85
CA SER A 141 -19.87 -19.24 3.69
C SER A 141 -20.58 -20.56 4.00
N VAL A 142 -20.81 -20.86 5.28
CA VAL A 142 -21.31 -22.15 5.75
C VAL A 142 -22.84 -22.18 5.78
N LYS A 143 -23.43 -23.27 5.28
CA LYS A 143 -24.90 -23.47 5.19
C LYS A 143 -25.50 -24.32 6.31
N LEU A 144 -24.63 -24.98 7.08
CA LEU A 144 -25.04 -25.92 8.12
C LEU A 144 -24.91 -25.25 9.48
N THR A 145 -25.84 -25.57 10.37
CA THR A 145 -25.77 -25.23 11.79
C THR A 145 -25.07 -26.35 12.58
N GLU A 146 -24.57 -26.07 13.77
CA GLU A 146 -23.97 -27.04 14.70
C GLU A 146 -24.97 -28.16 14.99
N GLU A 147 -26.23 -27.79 15.25
CA GLU A 147 -27.31 -28.74 15.45
C GLU A 147 -27.52 -29.64 14.23
N LYS A 148 -27.48 -29.08 13.01
CA LYS A 148 -27.59 -29.88 11.77
C LYS A 148 -26.38 -30.80 11.61
N VAL A 149 -25.19 -30.35 11.95
CA VAL A 149 -23.96 -31.16 11.91
C VAL A 149 -24.04 -32.35 12.87
N GLN A 150 -24.50 -32.14 14.10
CA GLN A 150 -24.73 -33.21 15.07
C GLN A 150 -25.79 -34.20 14.57
N LYS A 151 -26.93 -33.69 14.06
CA LYS A 151 -27.99 -34.53 13.47
C LYS A 151 -27.49 -35.34 12.27
N ILE A 152 -26.70 -34.75 11.38
CA ILE A 152 -26.08 -35.45 10.24
C ILE A 152 -25.23 -36.62 10.72
N ARG A 153 -24.40 -36.44 11.75
CA ARG A 153 -23.53 -37.50 12.28
C ARG A 153 -24.33 -38.64 12.91
N LEU A 154 -25.32 -38.31 13.74
CA LEU A 154 -26.21 -39.30 14.36
C LEU A 154 -27.03 -40.07 13.32
N GLU A 155 -27.59 -39.38 12.33
CA GLU A 155 -28.33 -40.04 11.25
C GLU A 155 -27.43 -40.92 10.38
N TYR A 156 -26.20 -40.46 10.10
CA TYR A 156 -25.23 -41.25 9.36
C TYR A 156 -24.89 -42.57 10.06
N GLU A 157 -24.63 -42.54 11.36
CA GLU A 157 -24.36 -43.74 12.17
C GLU A 157 -25.55 -44.72 12.12
N LYS A 158 -26.77 -44.22 12.37
CA LYS A 158 -28.00 -45.03 12.29
C LYS A 158 -28.21 -45.66 10.91
N MET A 159 -27.90 -44.93 9.83
CA MET A 159 -28.02 -45.48 8.48
C MET A 159 -27.05 -46.63 8.25
N LEU A 160 -25.83 -46.53 8.77
CA LEU A 160 -24.85 -47.62 8.68
C LEU A 160 -25.30 -48.85 9.47
N GLU A 161 -25.92 -48.67 10.65
CA GLU A 161 -26.50 -49.76 11.45
C GLU A 161 -27.64 -50.50 10.71
N ILE A 162 -28.45 -49.77 9.95
CA ILE A 162 -29.55 -50.33 9.12
C ILE A 162 -29.00 -51.03 7.86
N GLY A 163 -27.69 -50.96 7.60
CA GLY A 163 -27.04 -51.65 6.48
C GLY A 163 -26.88 -50.79 5.22
N TYR A 164 -27.06 -49.47 5.30
CA TYR A 164 -26.75 -48.60 4.16
C TYR A 164 -25.25 -48.60 3.87
N THR A 165 -24.89 -48.56 2.59
CA THR A 165 -23.49 -48.31 2.21
C THR A 165 -23.12 -46.85 2.50
N LYS A 166 -21.84 -46.60 2.83
CA LYS A 166 -21.31 -45.25 3.12
C LYS A 166 -21.68 -44.24 2.03
N THR A 167 -21.57 -44.65 0.77
CA THR A 167 -21.87 -43.79 -0.39
C THR A 167 -23.35 -43.42 -0.46
N LEU A 168 -24.25 -44.40 -0.27
CA LEU A 168 -25.70 -44.16 -0.31
C LEU A 168 -26.15 -43.27 0.86
N ALA A 169 -25.66 -43.53 2.07
CA ALA A 169 -25.97 -42.70 3.24
C ALA A 169 -25.53 -41.24 3.02
N GLN A 170 -24.34 -41.02 2.46
CA GLN A 170 -23.85 -39.67 2.16
C GLN A 170 -24.70 -38.95 1.10
N TYR A 171 -25.13 -39.63 0.03
CA TYR A 171 -26.03 -39.03 -0.97
C TYR A 171 -27.40 -38.69 -0.39
N TYR A 172 -27.96 -39.58 0.42
CA TYR A 172 -29.23 -39.33 1.10
C TYR A 172 -29.16 -38.08 1.98
N LEU A 173 -28.14 -37.99 2.84
CA LEU A 173 -27.95 -36.84 3.73
C LEU A 173 -27.65 -35.56 2.93
N ALA A 174 -26.91 -35.65 1.82
CA ALA A 174 -26.64 -34.50 0.95
C ALA A 174 -27.96 -33.89 0.42
N ASN A 175 -28.85 -34.75 -0.07
CA ASN A 175 -30.17 -34.33 -0.54
C ASN A 175 -31.04 -33.79 0.61
N LYS A 176 -31.10 -34.50 1.73
CA LYS A 176 -31.93 -34.12 2.90
C LYS A 176 -31.54 -32.77 3.49
N TYR A 177 -30.26 -32.46 3.57
CA TYR A 177 -29.75 -31.21 4.13
C TYR A 177 -29.47 -30.13 3.08
N ASN A 178 -29.78 -30.40 1.79
CA ASN A 178 -29.54 -29.51 0.66
C ASN A 178 -28.08 -29.00 0.57
N VAL A 179 -27.13 -29.93 0.72
CA VAL A 179 -25.69 -29.66 0.61
C VAL A 179 -25.04 -30.65 -0.35
N LYS A 180 -23.84 -30.34 -0.84
CA LYS A 180 -23.13 -31.25 -1.75
C LYS A 180 -22.61 -32.46 -0.96
N ARG A 181 -22.55 -33.63 -1.62
CA ARG A 181 -21.99 -34.87 -1.02
C ARG A 181 -20.60 -34.70 -0.38
N PRO A 182 -19.63 -33.97 -0.98
CA PRO A 182 -18.33 -33.74 -0.32
C PRO A 182 -18.45 -33.06 1.04
N THR A 183 -19.41 -32.13 1.20
CA THR A 183 -19.67 -31.46 2.49
C THR A 183 -20.12 -32.47 3.55
N ILE A 184 -21.03 -33.38 3.21
CA ILE A 184 -21.42 -34.46 4.13
C ILE A 184 -20.22 -35.35 4.46
N SER A 185 -19.43 -35.73 3.44
CA SER A 185 -18.22 -36.53 3.66
C SER A 185 -17.25 -35.85 4.63
N ASP A 186 -17.02 -34.55 4.50
CA ASP A 186 -16.14 -33.81 5.39
C ASP A 186 -16.69 -33.68 6.81
N VAL A 187 -18.02 -33.56 6.95
CA VAL A 187 -18.71 -33.51 8.24
C VAL A 187 -18.62 -34.84 8.99
N VAL A 188 -18.91 -35.96 8.31
CA VAL A 188 -18.92 -37.30 8.94
C VAL A 188 -17.51 -37.80 9.23
N LEU A 189 -16.52 -37.44 8.40
CA LEU A 189 -15.10 -37.75 8.64
C LEU A 189 -14.41 -36.77 9.60
N ARG A 190 -15.15 -35.81 10.17
CA ARG A 190 -14.63 -34.77 11.08
C ARG A 190 -13.44 -33.98 10.49
N LYS A 191 -13.41 -33.83 9.16
CA LYS A 191 -12.42 -32.97 8.48
C LYS A 191 -12.74 -31.50 8.68
N THR A 192 -14.03 -31.18 8.68
CA THR A 192 -14.60 -29.88 9.06
C THR A 192 -15.35 -30.03 10.38
N TRP A 193 -15.67 -28.90 11.04
CA TRP A 193 -16.41 -28.89 12.31
C TRP A 193 -15.78 -29.76 13.40
N LYS A 194 -14.48 -29.57 13.63
CA LYS A 194 -13.70 -30.38 14.59
C LYS A 194 -14.03 -30.11 16.06
N HIS A 195 -14.65 -28.96 16.34
CA HIS A 195 -15.04 -28.53 17.67
C HIS A 195 -16.36 -29.15 18.16
N ILE A 196 -17.08 -29.82 17.24
CA ILE A 196 -18.27 -30.66 17.50
C ILE A 196 -17.83 -32.12 17.42
#